data_AF-A0A3A3ELH9-F1
#
_entry.id   AF-A0A3A3ELH9-F1
#
_cell.length_a   1.000
_cell.length_b   1.000
_cell.length_c   1.000
_cell.angle_alpha   90.00
_cell.angle_beta   90.00
_cell.angle_gamma   90.00
#
_symmetry.space_group_name_H-M   'P 1'
#
loop_
_entity.id
_entity.type
_entity.pdbx_description
1 polymer ?
#
loop_
_entity_poly.entity_id
_entity_poly.type
_entity_poly.pdbx_seq_one_letter_code
_entity_poly.pdbx_strand_id
1 'polypeptide(L)'
;MSLIMVNVVAIVLESVGPLAKQYHHEFLMIELISVGIFTLEYVLRLWSCVDKSVHKESPLTNSKIRIRYFFSPLALIDLIAILPTILMVFVSVDLRFLRVLRLMRIFKLTRYSRAMQLLLNSFKEESSSLLAAFFIMAVVLIIASCGIYLIEHDVQPDKFGSIPAAMWWAMVTLTTVGYGDVVPVTPLGRLFGGAITLVSMGMVAIPTGLLASSFSEQLRKRRQVFTDAVHEAVEDGHLSPVEEEHLENLRYKLGLSQQEANKAIHNELKNRNRNLYCRHCGKRQD
;
A
#
# COMPACT_ATOMS: atom_id res chain seq x y z
N MET A 1 7.91 14.46 -5.83
CA MET A 1 8.27 13.09 -6.25
C MET A 1 9.73 12.99 -6.70
N SER A 2 10.17 13.79 -7.67
CA SER A 2 11.54 13.72 -8.22
C SER A 2 12.63 13.88 -7.16
N LEU A 3 12.48 14.82 -6.21
CA LEU A 3 13.44 15.01 -5.12
C LEU A 3 13.58 13.77 -4.21
N ILE A 4 12.48 13.06 -3.95
CA ILE A 4 12.50 11.81 -3.16
C ILE A 4 13.25 10.73 -3.94
N MET A 5 13.00 10.61 -5.24
CA MET A 5 13.72 9.64 -6.09
C MET A 5 15.22 9.94 -6.14
N VAL A 6 15.60 11.21 -6.29
CA VAL A 6 17.01 11.64 -6.24
C VAL A 6 17.65 11.26 -4.91
N ASN A 7 16.94 11.43 -3.78
CA ASN A 7 17.45 11.02 -2.46
C ASN A 7 17.64 9.50 -2.37
N VAL A 8 16.68 8.72 -2.84
CA VAL A 8 16.78 7.25 -2.81
C VAL A 8 17.98 6.80 -3.66
N VAL A 9 18.14 7.33 -4.87
CA VAL A 9 19.29 7.04 -5.73
C VAL A 9 20.59 7.47 -5.06
N ALA A 10 20.64 8.67 -4.47
CA ALA A 10 21.81 9.15 -3.74
C ALA A 10 22.21 8.21 -2.60
N ILE A 11 21.25 7.71 -1.80
CA ILE A 11 21.51 6.74 -0.72
C ILE A 11 22.05 5.41 -1.27
N VAL A 12 21.49 4.93 -2.40
CA VAL A 12 21.98 3.70 -3.05
C VAL A 12 23.42 3.89 -3.54
N LEU A 13 23.73 5.02 -4.17
CA LEU A 13 25.09 5.32 -4.64
C LEU A 13 26.07 5.56 -3.48
N GLU A 14 25.64 6.21 -2.40
CA GLU A 14 26.42 6.41 -1.17
C GLU A 14 26.73 5.07 -0.47
N SER A 15 25.93 4.01 -0.69
CA SER A 15 26.25 2.67 -0.17
C SER A 15 27.48 2.03 -0.83
N VAL A 16 27.88 2.53 -2.00
CA VAL A 16 29.06 2.05 -2.75
C VAL A 16 30.30 2.79 -2.24
N GLY A 17 31.15 2.09 -1.48
CA GLY A 17 32.30 2.68 -0.75
C GLY A 17 33.20 3.64 -1.55
N PRO A 18 33.62 3.31 -2.80
CA PRO A 18 34.40 4.23 -3.63
C PRO A 18 33.65 5.52 -3.98
N LEU A 19 32.37 5.42 -4.38
CA LEU A 19 31.54 6.57 -4.72
C LEU A 19 31.27 7.45 -3.49
N ALA A 20 31.02 6.83 -2.33
CA ALA A 20 30.79 7.51 -1.08
C ALA A 20 31.98 8.39 -0.65
N LYS A 21 33.20 7.91 -0.90
CA LYS A 21 34.43 8.66 -0.61
C LYS A 21 34.69 9.76 -1.64
N GLN A 22 34.45 9.47 -2.92
CA GLN A 22 34.72 10.41 -4.01
C GLN A 22 33.73 11.58 -4.04
N TYR A 23 32.45 11.31 -3.80
CA TYR A 23 31.36 12.30 -3.93
C TYR A 23 30.70 12.65 -2.58
N HIS A 24 31.49 12.60 -1.50
CA HIS A 24 30.99 12.79 -0.14
C HIS A 24 30.28 14.14 0.04
N HIS A 25 30.86 15.22 -0.51
CA HIS A 25 30.31 16.57 -0.39
C HIS A 25 29.01 16.73 -1.16
N GLU A 26 28.92 16.14 -2.36
CA GLU A 26 27.75 16.17 -3.23
C GLU A 26 26.57 15.43 -2.58
N PHE A 27 26.80 14.24 -2.02
CA PHE A 27 25.77 13.52 -1.27
C PHE A 27 25.31 14.30 -0.04
N LEU A 28 26.23 14.93 0.70
CA LEU A 28 25.89 15.78 1.84
C LEU A 28 25.08 17.01 1.43
N MET A 29 25.39 17.65 0.31
CA MET A 29 24.64 18.81 -0.19
C MET A 29 23.23 18.40 -0.62
N ILE A 30 23.10 17.28 -1.35
CA ILE A 30 21.79 16.73 -1.73
C ILE A 30 20.95 16.46 -0.47
N GLU A 31 21.55 15.83 0.54
CA GLU A 31 20.92 15.51 1.82
C GLU A 31 20.43 16.77 2.53
N LEU A 32 21.30 17.77 2.73
CA LEU A 32 20.98 19.00 3.46
C LEU A 32 19.91 19.83 2.73
N ILE A 33 20.02 20.01 1.41
CA ILE A 33 19.03 20.74 0.62
C ILE A 33 17.68 20.02 0.69
N SER A 34 17.67 18.71 0.53
CA SER A 34 16.43 17.93 0.52
C SER A 34 15.73 17.94 1.88
N VAL A 35 16.48 17.79 2.97
CA VAL A 35 15.94 17.86 4.33
C VAL A 35 15.44 19.27 4.64
N GLY A 36 16.13 20.32 4.20
CA GLY A 36 15.67 21.70 4.31
C GLY A 36 14.29 21.88 3.64
N ILE A 37 14.15 21.43 2.39
CA ILE A 37 12.88 21.47 1.64
C ILE A 37 11.80 20.65 2.34
N PHE A 38 12.10 19.42 2.78
CA PHE A 38 11.12 18.56 3.45
C PHE A 38 10.69 19.10 4.81
N THR A 39 11.59 19.75 5.54
CA THR A 39 11.29 20.39 6.83
C THR A 39 10.38 21.59 6.60
N LEU A 40 10.67 22.42 5.60
CA LEU A 40 9.81 23.54 5.21
C LEU A 40 8.42 23.05 4.78
N GLU A 41 8.36 22.03 3.92
CA GLU A 41 7.11 21.38 3.49
C GLU A 41 6.30 20.87 4.70
N TYR A 42 6.96 20.23 5.67
CA TYR A 42 6.32 19.69 6.87
C TYR A 42 5.76 20.80 7.77
N VAL A 43 6.54 21.84 8.05
CA VAL A 43 6.13 22.98 8.88
C VAL A 43 4.97 23.74 8.23
N LEU A 44 5.06 24.05 6.94
CA LEU A 44 3.99 24.73 6.21
C LEU A 44 2.69 23.92 6.22
N ARG A 45 2.76 22.59 6.11
CA ARG A 45 1.58 21.72 6.23
C ARG A 45 1.01 21.68 7.64
N LEU A 46 1.85 21.61 8.67
CA LEU A 46 1.40 21.65 10.05
C LEU A 46 0.73 23.00 10.36
N TRP A 47 1.23 24.10 9.78
CA TRP A 47 0.64 25.42 9.93
C TRP A 47 -0.71 25.55 9.23
N SER A 48 -0.79 25.16 7.95
CA SER A 48 -1.99 25.28 7.09
C SER A 48 -3.03 24.17 7.25
N CYS A 49 -2.78 23.14 8.07
CA CYS A 49 -3.72 22.02 8.24
C CYS A 49 -5.11 22.43 8.78
N VAL A 50 -5.17 23.58 9.45
CA VAL A 50 -6.38 24.15 10.07
C VAL A 50 -7.39 24.63 9.00
N ASP A 51 -6.91 25.07 7.83
CA ASP A 51 -7.76 25.71 6.81
C ASP A 51 -8.51 24.72 5.90
N LYS A 52 -8.32 23.42 6.10
CA LYS A 52 -9.02 22.39 5.32
C LYS A 52 -10.53 22.48 5.55
N SER A 53 -11.32 22.38 4.48
CA SER A 53 -12.80 22.45 4.53
C SER A 53 -13.43 21.53 5.58
N VAL A 54 -12.89 20.31 5.72
CA VAL A 54 -13.31 19.30 6.71
C VAL A 54 -13.20 19.79 8.17
N HIS A 55 -12.31 20.74 8.46
CA HIS A 55 -12.10 21.26 9.82
C HIS A 55 -12.79 22.62 10.06
N LYS A 56 -13.30 23.28 9.01
CA LYS A 56 -14.00 24.58 9.15
C LYS A 56 -15.28 24.48 9.99
N GLU A 57 -15.92 23.32 9.97
CA GLU A 57 -17.14 23.02 10.74
C GLU A 57 -16.86 22.23 12.02
N SER A 58 -15.59 21.95 12.34
CA SER A 58 -15.23 21.16 13.51
C SER A 58 -15.21 22.04 14.78
N PRO A 59 -15.77 21.59 15.92
CA PRO A 59 -15.76 22.35 17.18
C PRO A 59 -14.38 22.39 17.86
N LEU A 60 -13.33 21.88 17.21
CA LEU A 60 -11.99 21.76 17.77
C LEU A 60 -11.21 23.06 17.65
N THR A 61 -10.49 23.44 18.71
CA THR A 61 -9.51 24.54 18.68
C THR A 61 -8.39 24.25 17.69
N ASN A 62 -7.87 25.29 17.03
CA ASN A 62 -6.76 25.21 16.07
C ASN A 62 -5.56 24.38 16.58
N SER A 63 -5.19 24.53 17.87
CA SER A 63 -4.09 23.76 18.47
C SER A 63 -4.38 22.26 18.55
N LYS A 64 -5.63 21.86 18.84
CA LYS A 64 -6.02 20.44 18.86
C LYS A 64 -6.01 19.84 17.45
N ILE A 65 -6.41 20.60 16.44
CA ILE A 65 -6.34 20.18 15.03
C ILE A 65 -4.88 19.93 14.62
N ARG A 66 -3.96 20.83 15.00
CA ARG A 66 -2.52 20.68 14.73
C ARG A 66 -1.93 19.45 15.41
N ILE A 67 -2.25 19.21 16.69
CA ILE A 67 -1.80 18.01 17.41
C ILE A 67 -2.35 16.73 16.76
N ARG A 68 -3.64 16.73 16.39
CA ARG A 68 -4.25 15.60 15.68
C ARG A 68 -3.57 15.35 14.33
N TYR A 69 -3.22 16.41 13.59
CA TYR A 69 -2.48 16.29 12.35
C TYR A 69 -1.06 15.75 12.58
N PHE A 70 -0.36 16.21 13.61
CA PHE A 70 0.98 15.74 13.97
C PHE A 70 1.03 14.23 14.18
N PHE A 71 0.04 13.67 14.91
CA PHE A 71 -0.09 12.23 15.14
C PHE A 71 -0.75 11.46 14.00
N SER A 72 -1.01 12.10 12.85
CA SER A 72 -1.52 11.38 11.68
C SER A 72 -0.42 10.54 11.03
N PRO A 73 -0.72 9.33 10.52
CA PRO A 73 0.31 8.43 9.96
C PRO A 73 1.17 9.07 8.88
N LEU A 74 0.56 9.87 7.99
CA LEU A 74 1.28 10.55 6.91
C LEU A 74 2.18 11.69 7.42
N ALA A 75 1.80 12.37 8.51
CA ALA A 75 2.64 13.39 9.13
C ALA A 75 3.80 12.77 9.91
N LEU A 76 3.59 11.61 10.55
CA LEU A 76 4.66 10.85 11.19
C LEU A 76 5.69 10.36 10.17
N ILE A 77 5.26 9.90 8.98
CA ILE A 77 6.18 9.56 7.88
C ILE A 77 7.00 10.78 7.45
N ASP A 78 6.36 11.95 7.30
CA ASP A 78 7.06 13.20 6.97
C ASP A 78 8.08 13.58 8.04
N LEU A 79 7.79 13.33 9.32
CA LEU A 79 8.71 13.57 10.45
C LEU A 79 9.88 12.59 10.46
N ILE A 80 9.62 11.28 10.35
CA ILE A 80 10.66 10.24 10.30
C ILE A 80 11.60 10.46 9.11
N ALA A 81 11.09 11.01 8.02
CA ALA A 81 11.90 11.36 6.84
C ALA A 81 12.96 12.45 7.12
N ILE A 82 12.68 13.43 7.98
CA ILE A 82 13.61 14.53 8.29
C ILE A 82 14.43 14.30 9.56
N LEU A 83 13.89 13.49 10.49
CA LEU A 83 14.44 13.29 11.83
C LEU A 83 15.90 12.78 11.86
N PRO A 84 16.33 11.80 11.03
CA PRO A 84 17.69 11.28 11.08
C PRO A 84 18.77 12.35 10.92
N THR A 85 18.58 13.26 9.96
CA THR A 85 19.55 14.31 9.61
C THR A 85 19.53 15.42 10.63
N ILE A 86 18.34 15.78 11.13
CA ILE A 86 18.20 16.75 12.21
C ILE A 86 18.92 16.23 13.46
N LEU A 87 18.68 14.98 13.87
CA LEU A 87 19.34 14.40 15.04
C LEU A 87 20.86 14.32 14.89
N MET A 88 21.38 14.00 13.70
CA MET A 88 22.83 13.98 13.47
C MET A 88 23.50 15.36 13.63
N VAL A 89 22.77 16.45 13.38
CA VAL A 89 23.28 17.81 13.60
C VAL A 89 23.32 18.18 15.08
N PHE A 90 22.34 17.71 15.88
CA PHE A 90 22.22 18.05 17.30
C PHE A 90 22.90 17.06 18.25
N VAL A 91 23.13 15.81 17.81
CA VAL A 91 23.63 14.71 18.64
C VAL A 91 24.87 14.11 17.98
N SER A 92 26.01 14.19 18.65
CA SER A 92 27.32 13.71 18.18
C SER A 92 27.55 12.20 18.35
N VAL A 93 26.49 11.42 18.57
CA VAL A 93 26.56 9.96 18.75
C VAL A 93 26.71 9.29 17.38
N ASP A 94 27.42 8.15 17.32
CA ASP A 94 27.57 7.36 16.08
C ASP A 94 26.23 6.69 15.70
N LEU A 95 25.37 7.47 15.06
CA LEU A 95 24.02 7.10 14.69
C LEU A 95 23.98 6.38 13.33
N ARG A 96 24.85 5.39 13.11
CA ARG A 96 24.90 4.62 11.84
C ARG A 96 23.55 4.01 11.49
N PHE A 97 22.84 3.51 12.49
CA PHE A 97 21.50 2.95 12.31
C PHE A 97 20.48 3.98 11.79
N LEU A 98 20.61 5.27 12.17
CA LEU A 98 19.73 6.32 11.65
C LEU A 98 19.91 6.56 10.14
N ARG A 99 21.04 6.12 9.53
CA ARG A 99 21.21 6.20 8.07
C ARG A 99 20.16 5.35 7.35
N VAL A 100 19.81 4.18 7.89
CA VAL A 100 18.77 3.31 7.31
C VAL A 100 17.41 4.00 7.38
N LEU A 101 17.13 4.77 8.43
CA LEU A 101 15.88 5.53 8.54
C LEU A 101 15.73 6.59 7.44
N ARG A 102 16.82 7.03 6.77
CA ARG A 102 16.70 7.90 5.59
C ARG A 102 15.96 7.24 4.43
N LEU A 103 16.01 5.90 4.32
CA LEU A 103 15.22 5.14 3.33
C LEU A 103 13.72 5.29 3.58
N MET A 104 13.29 5.56 4.82
CA MET A 104 11.88 5.77 5.14
C MET A 104 11.28 6.99 4.40
N ARG A 105 12.10 7.90 3.86
CA ARG A 105 11.66 8.98 2.97
C ARG A 105 10.92 8.48 1.75
N ILE A 106 11.17 7.25 1.28
CA ILE A 106 10.43 6.64 0.18
C ILE A 106 8.93 6.56 0.49
N PHE A 107 8.56 6.39 1.76
CA PHE A 107 7.15 6.38 2.18
C PHE A 107 6.47 7.74 2.05
N LYS A 108 7.20 8.86 1.88
CA LYS A 108 6.57 10.14 1.51
C LYS A 108 5.85 10.05 0.16
N LEU A 109 6.27 9.15 -0.74
CA LEU A 109 5.59 8.90 -2.02
C LEU A 109 4.13 8.49 -1.83
N THR A 110 3.79 7.86 -0.72
CA THR A 110 2.41 7.48 -0.35
C THR A 110 1.44 8.67 -0.41
N ARG A 111 1.87 9.88 -0.02
CA ARG A 111 1.00 11.06 -0.03
C ARG A 111 0.67 11.54 -1.45
N TYR A 112 1.56 11.29 -2.40
CA TYR A 112 1.46 11.81 -3.75
C TYR A 112 0.99 10.74 -4.75
N SER A 113 1.07 9.45 -4.38
CA SER A 113 0.60 8.33 -5.19
C SER A 113 -0.82 7.94 -4.79
N ARG A 114 -1.78 8.22 -5.68
CA ARG A 114 -3.17 7.76 -5.54
C ARG A 114 -3.26 6.23 -5.44
N ALA A 115 -2.43 5.52 -6.20
CA ALA A 115 -2.35 4.06 -6.16
C ALA A 115 -1.94 3.55 -4.77
N MET A 116 -0.96 4.20 -4.12
CA MET A 116 -0.53 3.80 -2.78
C MET A 116 -1.60 4.07 -1.73
N GLN A 117 -2.30 5.21 -1.81
CA GLN A 117 -3.43 5.51 -0.92
C GLN A 117 -4.57 4.50 -1.05
N LEU A 118 -4.85 4.07 -2.29
CA LEU A 118 -5.82 3.02 -2.57
C LEU A 118 -5.45 1.69 -1.92
N LEU A 119 -4.20 1.28 -2.09
CA LEU A 119 -3.70 0.07 -1.46
C LEU A 119 -3.85 0.17 0.06
N LEU A 120 -3.37 1.24 0.69
CA LEU A 120 -3.48 1.42 2.14
C LEU A 120 -4.93 1.42 2.65
N ASN A 121 -5.85 2.03 1.91
CA ASN A 121 -7.27 2.00 2.25
C ASN A 121 -7.84 0.58 2.13
N SER A 122 -7.44 -0.17 1.10
CA SER A 122 -7.84 -1.58 0.90
C SER A 122 -7.33 -2.45 2.06
N PHE A 123 -6.07 -2.26 2.49
CA PHE A 123 -5.49 -2.91 3.67
C PHE A 123 -6.26 -2.58 4.95
N LYS A 124 -6.69 -1.31 5.11
CA LYS A 124 -7.44 -0.87 6.29
C LYS A 124 -8.83 -1.50 6.32
N GLU A 125 -9.52 -1.54 5.19
CA GLU A 125 -10.85 -2.17 5.07
C GLU A 125 -10.80 -3.67 5.32
N GLU A 126 -9.78 -4.37 4.81
CA GLU A 126 -9.61 -5.82 5.01
C GLU A 126 -8.70 -6.19 6.19
N SER A 127 -8.44 -5.25 7.09
CA SER A 127 -7.45 -5.46 8.15
C SER A 127 -7.80 -6.63 9.08
N SER A 128 -9.08 -6.85 9.36
CA SER A 128 -9.55 -7.99 10.14
C SER A 128 -9.33 -9.33 9.42
N SER A 129 -9.70 -9.40 8.15
CA SER A 129 -9.53 -10.57 7.28
C SER A 129 -8.04 -10.92 7.09
N LEU A 130 -7.20 -9.90 6.85
CA LEU A 130 -5.75 -10.06 6.72
C LEU A 130 -5.12 -10.50 8.04
N LEU A 131 -5.52 -9.93 9.16
CA LEU A 131 -5.00 -10.32 10.47
C LEU A 131 -5.33 -11.78 10.79
N ALA A 132 -6.55 -12.24 10.49
CA ALA A 132 -6.95 -13.64 10.63
C ALA A 132 -6.11 -14.55 9.72
N ALA A 133 -5.89 -14.15 8.46
CA ALA A 133 -5.02 -14.90 7.54
C ALA A 133 -3.59 -15.01 8.06
N PHE A 134 -2.98 -13.90 8.47
CA PHE A 134 -1.63 -13.89 9.05
C PHE A 134 -1.53 -14.70 10.35
N PHE A 135 -2.60 -14.73 11.16
CA PHE A 135 -2.65 -15.57 12.34
C PHE A 135 -2.62 -17.07 11.99
N ILE A 136 -3.44 -17.51 11.04
CA ILE A 136 -3.43 -18.90 10.55
C ILE A 136 -2.07 -19.25 9.96
N MET A 137 -1.50 -18.35 9.16
CA MET A 137 -0.15 -18.47 8.59
C MET A 137 0.92 -18.67 9.67
N ALA A 138 0.86 -17.90 10.76
CA ALA A 138 1.79 -18.03 11.88
C ALA A 138 1.63 -19.37 12.62
N VAL A 139 0.40 -19.84 12.80
CA VAL A 139 0.13 -21.16 13.41
C VAL A 139 0.70 -22.29 12.55
N VAL A 140 0.46 -22.26 11.23
CA VAL A 140 1.02 -23.25 10.29
C VAL A 140 2.54 -23.22 10.29
N LEU A 141 3.14 -22.03 10.32
CA LEU A 141 4.59 -21.85 10.43
C LEU A 141 5.15 -22.53 11.68
N ILE A 142 4.54 -22.30 12.84
CA ILE A 142 4.98 -22.91 14.11
C ILE A 142 4.84 -24.44 14.05
N ILE A 143 3.71 -24.95 13.56
CA ILE A 143 3.47 -26.40 13.43
C ILE A 143 4.50 -27.04 12.48
N ALA A 144 4.76 -26.42 11.33
CA ALA A 144 5.75 -26.91 10.37
C ALA A 144 7.17 -26.91 10.97
N SER A 145 7.51 -25.86 11.73
CA SER A 145 8.82 -25.72 12.39
C SER A 145 9.02 -26.78 13.48
N CYS A 146 8.04 -26.97 14.36
CA CYS A 146 8.08 -28.01 15.38
C CYS A 146 8.09 -29.41 14.77
N GLY A 147 7.26 -29.65 13.75
CA GLY A 147 7.16 -30.94 13.08
C GLY A 147 8.48 -31.35 12.44
N ILE A 148 9.10 -30.47 11.64
CA ILE A 148 10.37 -30.81 11.00
C ILE A 148 11.52 -30.90 12.01
N TYR A 149 11.52 -30.08 13.05
CA TYR A 149 12.47 -30.18 14.15
C TYR A 149 12.44 -31.58 14.76
N LEU A 150 11.26 -32.08 15.14
CA LEU A 150 11.12 -33.42 15.74
C LEU A 150 11.56 -34.56 14.81
N ILE A 151 11.52 -34.36 13.49
CA ILE A 151 11.88 -35.38 12.49
C ILE A 151 13.38 -35.35 12.16
N GLU A 152 13.97 -34.17 12.03
CA GLU A 152 15.32 -33.99 11.47
C GLU A 152 16.37 -33.58 12.50
N HIS A 153 15.99 -33.22 13.74
CA HIS A 153 16.93 -32.71 14.75
C HIS A 153 18.09 -33.66 15.02
N ASP A 154 17.82 -34.95 15.20
CA ASP A 154 18.86 -35.94 15.55
C ASP A 154 19.82 -36.22 14.38
N VAL A 155 19.34 -36.08 13.14
CA VAL A 155 20.10 -36.37 11.91
C VAL A 155 20.87 -35.14 11.42
N GLN A 156 20.28 -33.96 11.61
CA GLN A 156 20.81 -32.68 11.14
C GLN A 156 20.80 -31.62 12.27
N PRO A 157 21.53 -31.83 13.38
CA PRO A 157 21.52 -30.91 14.52
C PRO A 157 22.05 -29.52 14.17
N ASP A 158 22.96 -29.39 13.19
CA ASP A 158 23.48 -28.09 12.76
C ASP A 158 22.43 -27.23 12.02
N LYS A 159 21.40 -27.87 11.43
CA LYS A 159 20.38 -27.21 10.61
C LYS A 159 19.02 -27.13 11.31
N PHE A 160 18.62 -28.20 11.97
CA PHE A 160 17.37 -28.35 12.71
C PHE A 160 17.63 -28.48 14.22
N GLY A 161 18.70 -27.87 14.73
CA GLY A 161 19.11 -27.93 16.15
C GLY A 161 18.16 -27.27 17.14
N SER A 162 17.25 -26.41 16.67
CA SER A 162 16.25 -25.74 17.49
C SER A 162 15.01 -25.40 16.66
N ILE A 163 13.87 -25.19 17.32
CA ILE A 163 12.63 -24.78 16.65
C ILE A 163 12.83 -23.46 15.86
N PRO A 164 13.50 -22.41 16.38
CA PRO A 164 13.77 -21.21 15.59
C PRO A 164 14.67 -21.46 14.36
N ALA A 165 15.63 -22.37 14.44
CA ALA A 165 16.44 -22.75 13.28
C ALA A 165 15.59 -23.48 12.22
N ALA A 166 14.74 -24.42 12.65
CA ALA A 166 13.77 -25.09 11.78
C ALA A 166 12.74 -24.12 11.18
N MET A 167 12.42 -23.04 11.90
CA MET A 167 11.49 -22.00 11.44
C MET A 167 11.99 -21.24 10.22
N TRP A 168 13.31 -21.09 10.04
CA TRP A 168 13.88 -20.55 8.80
C TRP A 168 13.49 -21.40 7.59
N TRP A 169 13.71 -22.71 7.67
CA TRP A 169 13.31 -23.65 6.60
C TRP A 169 11.79 -23.61 6.36
N ALA A 170 10.99 -23.64 7.43
CA ALA A 170 9.54 -23.63 7.33
C ALA A 170 9.05 -22.32 6.68
N MET A 171 9.63 -21.17 7.04
CA MET A 171 9.30 -19.87 6.45
C MET A 171 9.63 -19.83 4.95
N VAL A 172 10.84 -20.23 4.57
CA VAL A 172 11.30 -20.26 3.17
C VAL A 172 10.46 -21.23 2.32
N THR A 173 10.03 -22.36 2.90
CA THR A 173 9.20 -23.36 2.23
C THR A 173 7.74 -22.92 2.12
N LEU A 174 7.15 -22.39 3.21
CA LEU A 174 5.76 -21.92 3.24
C LEU A 174 5.53 -20.66 2.39
N THR A 175 6.58 -19.87 2.16
CA THR A 175 6.54 -18.69 1.27
C THR A 175 6.96 -19.03 -0.16
N THR A 176 7.17 -20.31 -0.47
CA THR A 176 7.56 -20.82 -1.79
C THR A 176 8.85 -20.19 -2.33
N VAL A 177 9.75 -19.70 -1.47
CA VAL A 177 11.05 -19.14 -1.89
C VAL A 177 12.03 -20.26 -2.19
N GLY A 178 12.16 -21.23 -1.29
CA GLY A 178 12.92 -22.46 -1.52
C GLY A 178 14.41 -22.25 -1.86
N TYR A 179 15.17 -21.52 -1.04
CA TYR A 179 16.62 -21.29 -1.27
C TYR A 179 17.44 -22.58 -1.42
N GLY A 180 17.03 -23.67 -0.75
CA GLY A 180 17.73 -24.96 -0.78
C GLY A 180 18.99 -25.03 0.09
N ASP A 181 19.23 -24.02 0.93
CA ASP A 181 20.34 -23.94 1.90
C ASP A 181 20.16 -24.88 3.12
N VAL A 182 18.90 -25.23 3.41
CA VAL A 182 18.47 -26.21 4.40
C VAL A 182 17.37 -27.07 3.79
N VAL A 183 17.49 -28.39 3.88
CA VAL A 183 16.47 -29.34 3.39
C VAL A 183 16.42 -30.59 4.27
N PRO A 184 15.26 -31.22 4.45
CA PRO A 184 15.17 -32.49 5.16
C PRO A 184 15.83 -33.61 4.36
N VAL A 185 16.60 -34.45 5.03
CA VAL A 185 17.33 -35.56 4.39
C VAL A 185 16.67 -36.90 4.62
N THR A 186 15.89 -37.05 5.70
CA THR A 186 15.22 -38.31 6.01
C THR A 186 14.02 -38.56 5.09
N PRO A 187 13.66 -39.82 4.81
CA PRO A 187 12.46 -40.12 4.02
C PRO A 187 11.18 -39.53 4.62
N LEU A 188 11.05 -39.58 5.95
CA LEU A 188 9.91 -39.01 6.67
C LEU A 188 9.89 -37.48 6.57
N GLY A 189 11.05 -36.83 6.73
CA GLY A 189 11.18 -35.38 6.61
C GLY A 189 10.90 -34.89 5.19
N ARG A 190 11.30 -35.64 4.16
CA ARG A 190 10.94 -35.35 2.76
C ARG A 190 9.45 -35.49 2.50
N LEU A 191 8.81 -36.54 3.03
CA LEU A 191 7.36 -36.71 2.94
C LEU A 191 6.62 -35.56 3.62
N PHE A 192 7.06 -35.20 4.84
CA PHE A 192 6.51 -34.07 5.59
C PHE A 192 6.71 -32.75 4.84
N GLY A 193 7.92 -32.48 4.34
CA GLY A 193 8.22 -31.32 3.52
C GLY A 193 7.37 -31.24 2.24
N GLY A 194 7.12 -32.38 1.60
CA GLY A 194 6.18 -32.47 0.47
C GLY A 194 4.75 -32.05 0.86
N ALA A 195 4.24 -32.53 2.00
CA ALA A 195 2.93 -32.13 2.50
C ALA A 195 2.87 -30.62 2.84
N ILE A 196 3.90 -30.08 3.52
CA ILE A 196 4.00 -28.64 3.82
C ILE A 196 4.05 -27.79 2.55
N THR A 197 4.71 -28.28 1.49
CA THR A 197 4.76 -27.61 0.18
C THR A 197 3.40 -27.55 -0.51
N LEU A 198 2.51 -28.53 -0.28
CA LEU A 198 1.12 -28.43 -0.77
C LEU A 198 0.31 -27.41 0.02
N VAL A 199 0.49 -27.39 1.35
CA VAL A 199 -0.19 -26.42 2.23
C VAL A 199 0.24 -24.98 1.92
N SER A 200 1.51 -24.77 1.57
CA SER A 200 2.06 -23.44 1.26
C SER A 200 1.36 -22.74 0.09
N MET A 201 0.93 -23.49 -0.92
CA MET A 201 0.20 -22.94 -2.07
C MET A 201 -1.10 -22.27 -1.61
N GLY A 202 -1.84 -22.89 -0.69
CA GLY A 202 -3.04 -22.29 -0.10
C GLY A 202 -2.72 -21.07 0.77
N MET A 203 -1.60 -21.12 1.48
CA MET A 203 -1.16 -20.08 2.40
C MET A 203 -0.84 -18.76 1.68
N VAL A 204 -0.16 -18.81 0.53
CA VAL A 204 0.15 -17.62 -0.29
C VAL A 204 -1.09 -17.11 -1.04
N ALA A 205 -2.01 -18.00 -1.41
CA ALA A 205 -3.22 -17.64 -2.15
C ALA A 205 -4.19 -16.76 -1.33
N ILE A 206 -4.29 -16.98 -0.01
CA ILE A 206 -5.24 -16.25 0.86
C ILE A 206 -5.01 -14.73 0.88
N PRO A 207 -3.84 -14.21 1.32
CA PRO A 207 -3.62 -12.76 1.37
C PRO A 207 -3.63 -12.14 -0.02
N THR A 208 -3.11 -12.84 -1.03
CA THR A 208 -3.11 -12.38 -2.43
C THR A 208 -4.54 -12.24 -2.96
N GLY A 209 -5.38 -13.25 -2.76
CA GLY A 209 -6.78 -13.26 -3.22
C GLY A 209 -7.62 -12.21 -2.51
N LEU A 210 -7.40 -12.02 -1.21
CA LEU A 210 -8.09 -11.01 -0.40
C LEU A 210 -7.73 -9.57 -0.82
N LEU A 211 -6.45 -9.31 -1.08
CA LEU A 211 -6.02 -8.01 -1.59
C LEU A 211 -6.56 -7.75 -3.00
N ALA A 212 -6.55 -8.76 -3.86
CA ALA A 212 -7.10 -8.65 -5.21
C ALA A 212 -8.61 -8.39 -5.21
N SER A 213 -9.38 -9.08 -4.35
CA SER A 213 -10.82 -8.88 -4.23
C SER A 213 -11.14 -7.49 -3.67
N SER A 214 -10.43 -7.05 -2.64
CA SER A 214 -10.61 -5.71 -2.04
C SER A 214 -10.28 -4.58 -3.03
N PHE A 215 -9.17 -4.70 -3.76
CA PHE A 215 -8.81 -3.73 -4.78
C PHE A 215 -9.86 -3.69 -5.91
N SER A 216 -10.35 -4.86 -6.33
CA SER A 216 -11.41 -4.96 -7.32
C SER A 216 -12.73 -4.35 -6.83
N GLU A 217 -13.05 -4.54 -5.54
CA GLU A 217 -14.22 -3.96 -4.89
C GLU A 217 -14.15 -2.43 -4.86
N GLN A 218 -12.99 -1.88 -4.50
CA GLN A 218 -12.75 -0.44 -4.50
C GLN A 218 -12.93 0.17 -5.91
N LEU A 219 -12.43 -0.50 -6.94
CA LEU A 219 -12.64 -0.09 -8.32
C LEU A 219 -14.11 -0.21 -8.75
N ARG A 220 -14.82 -1.25 -8.28
CA ARG A 220 -16.24 -1.44 -8.55
C ARG A 220 -17.10 -0.35 -7.91
N LYS A 221 -16.88 -0.04 -6.62
CA LYS A 221 -17.56 1.04 -5.89
C LYS A 221 -17.41 2.39 -6.61
N ARG A 222 -16.20 2.70 -7.09
CA ARG A 222 -15.96 3.93 -7.87
C ARG A 222 -16.74 3.97 -9.17
N ARG A 223 -16.77 2.86 -9.91
CA ARG A 223 -17.56 2.76 -11.14
C ARG A 223 -19.05 2.90 -10.85
N GLN A 224 -19.53 2.30 -9.77
CA GLN A 224 -20.93 2.41 -9.34
C GLN A 224 -21.31 3.86 -9.00
N VAL A 225 -20.52 4.56 -8.19
CA VAL A 225 -20.76 5.99 -7.89
C VAL A 225 -20.85 6.84 -9.17
N PHE A 226 -20.04 6.54 -10.17
CA PHE A 226 -20.12 7.22 -11.46
C PHE A 226 -21.40 6.85 -12.22
N THR A 227 -21.73 5.56 -12.31
CA THR A 227 -22.95 5.10 -12.97
C THR A 227 -24.21 5.70 -12.32
N ASP A 228 -24.26 5.78 -10.99
CA ASP A 228 -25.38 6.36 -10.26
C ASP A 228 -25.53 7.86 -10.59
N ALA A 229 -24.42 8.60 -10.65
CA ALA A 229 -24.43 10.00 -11.07
C ALA A 229 -24.82 10.19 -12.54
N VAL A 230 -24.41 9.28 -13.43
CA VAL A 230 -24.85 9.26 -14.83
C VAL A 230 -26.35 9.00 -14.92
N HIS A 231 -26.88 8.08 -14.12
CA HIS A 231 -28.30 7.76 -14.10
C HIS A 231 -29.14 8.98 -13.73
N GLU A 232 -28.73 9.71 -12.70
CA GLU A 232 -29.36 10.97 -12.26
C GLU A 232 -29.26 12.06 -13.34
N ALA A 233 -28.08 12.25 -13.93
CA ALA A 233 -27.85 13.25 -14.99
C ALA A 233 -28.54 12.93 -16.34
N VAL A 234 -29.06 11.71 -16.51
CA VAL A 234 -29.71 11.25 -17.75
C VAL A 234 -31.19 10.95 -17.47
N GLU A 235 -31.76 11.43 -16.36
CA GLU A 235 -33.15 11.18 -15.98
C GLU A 235 -34.16 11.89 -16.91
N ASP A 236 -33.79 13.02 -17.51
CA ASP A 236 -34.64 13.86 -18.36
C ASP A 236 -34.57 13.52 -19.87
N GLY A 237 -33.42 13.06 -20.36
CA GLY A 237 -33.24 12.38 -21.66
C GLY A 237 -32.10 12.93 -22.48
N HIS A 238 -31.52 14.01 -21.99
CA HIS A 238 -30.51 14.78 -22.67
C HIS A 238 -29.51 15.25 -21.64
N LEU A 239 -28.23 15.00 -21.88
CA LEU A 239 -27.19 15.59 -21.04
C LEU A 239 -27.09 17.08 -21.33
N SER A 240 -27.40 17.90 -20.32
CA SER A 240 -27.12 19.32 -20.40
C SER A 240 -25.59 19.58 -20.36
N PRO A 241 -25.10 20.72 -20.89
CA PRO A 241 -23.68 21.06 -20.81
C PRO A 241 -23.14 21.12 -19.38
N VAL A 242 -24.01 21.48 -18.41
CA VAL A 242 -23.65 21.57 -16.98
C VAL A 242 -23.45 20.17 -16.38
N GLU A 243 -24.31 19.21 -16.74
CA GLU A 243 -24.18 17.82 -16.30
C GLU A 243 -22.99 17.12 -16.95
N GLU A 244 -22.70 17.42 -18.21
CA GLU A 244 -21.51 16.90 -18.90
C GLU A 244 -20.22 17.36 -18.20
N GLU A 245 -20.13 18.66 -17.83
CA GLU A 245 -19.01 19.19 -17.05
C GLU A 245 -18.95 18.57 -15.65
N HIS A 246 -20.10 18.36 -15.00
CA HIS A 246 -20.16 17.71 -13.68
C HIS A 246 -19.64 16.27 -13.73
N LEU A 247 -20.10 15.48 -14.71
CA LEU A 247 -19.66 14.10 -14.91
C LEU A 247 -18.18 14.03 -15.28
N GLU A 248 -17.67 14.96 -16.09
CA GLU A 248 -16.24 15.00 -16.39
C GLU A 248 -15.40 15.27 -15.13
N ASN A 249 -15.80 16.25 -14.31
CA ASN A 249 -15.17 16.51 -13.02
C ASN A 249 -15.21 15.29 -12.09
N LEU A 250 -16.36 14.62 -12.02
CA LEU A 250 -16.54 13.40 -11.24
C LEU A 250 -15.65 12.26 -11.75
N ARG A 251 -15.51 12.11 -13.08
CA ARG A 251 -14.62 11.13 -13.71
C ARG A 251 -13.16 11.35 -13.29
N TYR A 252 -12.66 12.59 -13.33
CA TYR A 252 -11.31 12.91 -12.85
C TYR A 252 -11.16 12.62 -11.35
N LYS A 253 -12.16 13.04 -10.55
CA LYS A 253 -12.17 12.80 -9.10
C LYS A 253 -12.15 11.32 -8.76
N LEU A 254 -12.88 10.48 -9.50
CA LEU A 254 -12.92 9.02 -9.34
C LEU A 254 -11.74 8.29 -10.00
N GLY A 255 -11.04 8.96 -10.93
CA GLY A 255 -9.88 8.43 -11.63
C GLY A 255 -10.25 7.38 -12.68
N LEU A 256 -11.41 7.53 -13.30
CA LEU A 256 -11.90 6.64 -14.34
C LEU A 256 -11.33 7.05 -15.70
N SER A 257 -11.07 6.06 -16.55
CA SER A 257 -10.67 6.32 -17.94
C SER A 257 -11.83 6.91 -18.75
N GLN A 258 -11.51 7.64 -19.81
CA GLN A 258 -12.54 8.20 -20.71
C GLN A 258 -13.42 7.10 -21.30
N GLN A 259 -12.82 5.95 -21.65
CA GLN A 259 -13.55 4.81 -22.21
C GLN A 259 -14.57 4.23 -21.24
N GLU A 260 -14.21 4.09 -19.95
CA GLU A 260 -15.13 3.60 -18.93
C GLU A 260 -16.31 4.55 -18.71
N ALA A 261 -16.04 5.85 -18.66
CA ALA A 261 -17.07 6.88 -18.50
C ALA A 261 -18.04 6.89 -19.70
N ASN A 262 -17.52 6.94 -20.92
CA ASN A 262 -18.32 6.92 -22.14
C ASN A 262 -19.17 5.64 -22.23
N LYS A 263 -18.62 4.50 -21.81
CA LYS A 263 -19.36 3.22 -21.78
C LYS A 263 -20.51 3.25 -20.77
N ALA A 264 -20.31 3.84 -19.59
CA ALA A 264 -21.37 4.00 -18.59
C ALA A 264 -22.51 4.91 -19.13
N ILE A 265 -22.16 6.08 -19.68
CA ILE A 265 -23.12 7.02 -20.28
C ILE A 265 -23.91 6.35 -21.42
N HIS A 266 -23.20 5.69 -22.34
CA HIS A 266 -23.84 5.00 -23.46
C HIS A 266 -24.79 3.89 -23.01
N ASN A 267 -24.40 3.11 -22.00
CA ASN A 267 -25.23 2.03 -21.46
C ASN A 267 -26.51 2.57 -20.81
N GLU A 268 -26.43 3.66 -20.05
CA GLU A 268 -27.61 4.26 -19.41
C GLU A 268 -28.58 4.86 -20.45
N LEU A 269 -28.07 5.63 -21.42
CA LEU A 269 -28.89 6.15 -22.53
C LEU A 269 -29.57 5.02 -23.32
N LYS A 270 -28.86 3.92 -23.56
CA LYS A 270 -29.40 2.74 -24.25
C LYS A 270 -30.44 2.00 -23.41
N ASN A 271 -30.21 1.84 -22.11
CA ASN A 271 -31.14 1.18 -21.19
C ASN A 271 -32.44 1.98 -21.06
N ARG A 272 -32.34 3.31 -20.95
CA ARG A 272 -33.52 4.18 -20.98
C ARG A 272 -34.29 4.06 -22.29
N ASN A 273 -33.59 4.15 -23.42
CA ASN A 273 -34.22 3.95 -24.73
C ASN A 273 -34.94 2.60 -24.81
N ARG A 274 -34.36 1.53 -24.27
CA ARG A 274 -35.05 0.23 -24.19
C ARG A 274 -36.29 0.24 -23.29
N ASN A 275 -36.28 0.98 -22.18
CA ASN A 275 -37.43 1.09 -21.30
C ASN A 275 -38.55 1.95 -21.90
N LEU A 276 -38.22 2.88 -22.80
CA LEU A 276 -39.20 3.65 -23.57
C LEU A 276 -39.96 2.80 -24.59
N TYR A 277 -39.56 1.57 -24.91
CA TYR A 277 -40.27 0.70 -25.85
C TYR A 277 -40.73 -0.60 -25.16
N CYS A 278 -42.01 -0.94 -25.32
CA CYS A 278 -42.56 -2.17 -24.78
C CYS A 278 -41.87 -3.40 -25.38
N ARG A 279 -41.33 -4.29 -24.54
CA ARG A 279 -40.62 -5.51 -24.98
C ARG A 279 -41.49 -6.50 -25.76
N HIS A 280 -42.81 -6.44 -25.59
CA HIS A 280 -43.73 -7.37 -26.24
C HIS A 280 -44.24 -6.86 -27.60
N CYS A 281 -44.47 -5.55 -27.75
CA CYS A 281 -45.08 -4.99 -28.96
C CYS A 281 -44.22 -3.95 -29.70
N GLY A 282 -43.05 -3.58 -29.16
CA GLY A 282 -42.12 -2.63 -29.78
C GLY A 282 -42.63 -1.19 -29.86
N LYS A 283 -43.83 -0.89 -29.33
CA LYS A 283 -44.39 0.46 -29.31
C LYS A 283 -43.77 1.28 -28.18
N ARG A 284 -43.58 2.58 -28.44
CA ARG A 284 -43.12 3.52 -27.43
C ARG A 284 -44.16 3.61 -26.29
N GLN A 285 -43.71 3.53 -25.05
CA GLN A 285 -44.53 3.79 -23.86
C GLN A 285 -44.48 5.29 -23.62
N ASP A 286 -45.61 5.95 -23.86
CA ASP A 286 -45.82 7.38 -23.61
C ASP A 286 -45.99 7.66 -22.11
#